data_AF-A0A967LEJ1-F1
#
_entry.id   AF-A0A967LEJ1-F1
#
_cell.length_a   1.000
_cell.length_b   1.000
_cell.length_c   1.000
_cell.angle_alpha   90.00
_cell.angle_beta   90.00
_cell.angle_gamma   90.00
#
_symmetry.space_group_name_H-M   'P 1'
#
loop_
_entity.id
_entity.type
_entity.pdbx_description
1 polymer ?
#
loop_
_entity_poly.entity_id
_entity_poly.type
_entity_poly.pdbx_seq_one_letter_code
_entity_poly.pdbx_strand_id
1 'polypeptide(L)'
;VLEQIASDALEGGVEKLPARLGALMDEASDWDEVVIPELQQFFSGQLRKVTETVGSAQRASDPDGQDAEGEIFIGPEDGPEWYGALNQARLALERRYKFGPTQEVTEVEKFSAVKRSAFIRSQFYCALQSVLLEHVLD
;
A
#
# COMPACT_ATOMS: atom_id res chain seq x y z
N VAL A 1 0.61 2.28 11.54
CA VAL A 1 -0.13 2.17 10.26
C VAL A 1 0.81 2.11 9.08
N LEU A 2 1.78 3.04 8.95
CA LEU A 2 2.71 3.09 7.82
C LEU A 2 3.58 1.82 7.71
N GLU A 3 3.98 1.23 8.83
CA GLU A 3 4.72 -0.02 8.89
C GLU A 3 3.95 -1.23 8.34
N GLN A 4 2.61 -1.13 8.23
CA GLN A 4 1.77 -2.21 7.72
C GLN A 4 1.63 -2.19 6.20
N ILE A 5 2.03 -1.12 5.50
CA ILE A 5 1.81 -0.95 4.05
C ILE A 5 2.38 -2.15 3.27
N ALA A 6 3.63 -2.54 3.53
CA ALA A 6 4.26 -3.65 2.85
C ALA A 6 3.62 -5.01 3.21
N SER A 7 3.27 -5.23 4.48
CA SER A 7 2.58 -6.47 4.89
C SER A 7 1.22 -6.59 4.21
N ASP A 8 0.41 -5.53 4.27
CA ASP A 8 -0.92 -5.48 3.68
C ASP A 8 -0.87 -5.72 2.16
N ALA A 9 0.12 -5.14 1.45
CA ALA A 9 0.32 -5.35 0.01
C ALA A 9 0.64 -6.81 -0.35
N LEU A 10 1.37 -7.52 0.53
CA LEU A 10 1.77 -8.91 0.34
C LEU A 10 0.68 -9.91 0.80
N GLU A 11 -0.30 -9.47 1.61
CA GLU A 11 -1.38 -10.30 2.14
C GLU A 11 -2.55 -10.56 1.15
N GLY A 12 -2.48 -10.04 -0.08
CA GLY A 12 -3.55 -10.03 -1.09
C GLY A 12 -4.02 -11.39 -1.65
N GLY A 13 -3.53 -12.52 -1.11
CA GLY A 13 -3.88 -13.88 -1.52
C GLY A 13 -2.71 -14.65 -2.13
N VAL A 14 -3.00 -15.81 -2.74
CA VAL A 14 -1.99 -16.69 -3.37
C VAL A 14 -1.28 -16.02 -4.55
N GLU A 15 -1.99 -15.12 -5.25
CA GLU A 15 -1.49 -14.41 -6.42
C GLU A 15 -1.16 -12.94 -6.10
N LYS A 16 0.06 -12.53 -6.43
CA LYS A 16 0.52 -11.15 -6.31
C LYS A 16 -0.13 -10.25 -7.37
N LEU A 17 -0.12 -8.94 -7.14
CA LEU A 17 -0.74 -7.96 -8.05
C LEU A 17 -0.28 -8.06 -9.51
N PRO A 18 1.03 -8.22 -9.85
CA PRO A 18 1.47 -8.36 -11.24
C PRO A 18 0.78 -9.51 -11.97
N ALA A 19 0.77 -10.70 -11.35
CA ALA A 19 0.12 -11.89 -11.92
C ALA A 19 -1.38 -11.67 -12.16
N ARG A 20 -2.04 -10.96 -11.24
CA ARG A 20 -3.45 -10.62 -11.37
C ARG A 20 -3.74 -9.64 -12.51
N LEU A 21 -2.81 -8.74 -12.81
CA LEU A 21 -2.93 -7.82 -13.94
C LEU A 21 -2.70 -8.58 -15.25
N GLY A 22 -1.71 -9.47 -15.29
CA GLY A 22 -1.46 -10.35 -16.44
C GLY A 22 -2.66 -11.22 -16.79
N ALA A 23 -3.33 -11.81 -15.80
CA ALA A 23 -4.52 -12.62 -16.00
C ALA A 23 -5.73 -11.88 -16.59
N LEU A 24 -5.69 -10.54 -16.69
CA LEU A 24 -6.71 -9.74 -17.38
C LEU A 24 -6.40 -9.53 -18.87
N MET A 25 -5.20 -9.91 -19.31
CA MET A 25 -4.72 -9.72 -20.68
C MET A 25 -4.96 -10.97 -21.52
N ASP A 26 -4.85 -10.80 -22.83
CA ASP A 26 -4.96 -11.89 -23.81
C ASP A 26 -3.83 -12.92 -23.62
N GLU A 27 -4.16 -14.21 -23.63
CA GLU A 27 -3.23 -15.34 -23.58
C GLU A 27 -2.24 -15.35 -24.76
N ALA A 28 -2.59 -14.74 -25.89
CA ALA A 28 -1.70 -14.60 -27.05
C ALA A 28 -0.68 -13.44 -26.90
N SER A 29 -0.69 -12.73 -25.78
CA SER A 29 0.27 -11.67 -25.49
C SER A 29 1.43 -12.17 -24.63
N ASP A 30 2.67 -11.76 -24.94
CA ASP A 30 3.89 -12.13 -24.18
C ASP A 30 3.97 -11.45 -22.79
N TRP A 31 2.82 -11.16 -22.18
CA TRP A 31 2.72 -10.46 -20.91
C TRP A 31 3.35 -11.23 -19.77
N ASP A 32 3.14 -12.54 -19.73
CA ASP A 32 3.69 -13.41 -18.69
C ASP A 32 5.23 -13.42 -18.72
N GLU A 33 5.83 -13.29 -19.91
CA GLU A 33 7.27 -13.37 -20.11
C GLU A 33 7.97 -12.01 -19.99
N VAL A 34 7.31 -10.94 -20.41
CA VAL A 34 7.94 -9.60 -20.50
C VAL A 34 7.41 -8.65 -19.44
N VAL A 35 6.09 -8.50 -19.34
CA VAL A 35 5.47 -7.42 -18.56
C VAL A 35 5.34 -7.78 -17.07
N ILE A 36 4.94 -9.00 -16.75
CA ILE A 36 4.77 -9.43 -15.35
C ILE A 36 6.06 -9.35 -14.55
N PRO A 37 7.23 -9.81 -15.06
CA PRO A 37 8.49 -9.67 -14.33
C PRO A 37 8.87 -8.21 -14.08
N GLU A 38 8.68 -7.33 -15.06
CA GLU A 38 8.95 -5.90 -14.92
C GLU A 38 8.03 -5.26 -13.88
N LEU A 39 6.73 -5.53 -13.94
CA LEU A 39 5.77 -5.05 -12.94
C LEU A 39 6.10 -5.57 -11.54
N GLN A 40 6.55 -6.82 -11.43
CA GLN A 40 6.95 -7.38 -10.15
C GLN A 40 8.19 -6.68 -9.59
N GLN A 41 9.18 -6.39 -10.42
CA GLN A 41 10.36 -5.62 -10.01
C GLN A 41 9.98 -4.20 -9.58
N PHE A 42 9.16 -3.52 -10.40
CA PHE A 42 8.68 -2.17 -10.15
C PHE A 42 7.91 -2.08 -8.83
N PHE A 43 6.87 -2.91 -8.66
CA PHE A 43 6.06 -2.94 -7.44
C PHE A 43 6.86 -3.30 -6.19
N SER A 44 7.79 -4.26 -6.29
CA SER A 44 8.67 -4.61 -5.18
C SER A 44 9.62 -3.47 -4.81
N GLY A 45 10.05 -2.68 -5.79
CA GLY A 45 10.85 -1.46 -5.57
C GLY A 45 10.09 -0.42 -4.76
N GLN A 46 8.83 -0.15 -5.12
CA GLN A 46 7.97 0.79 -4.39
C GLN A 46 7.78 0.38 -2.92
N LEU A 47 7.46 -0.90 -2.67
CA LEU A 47 7.29 -1.41 -1.30
C LEU A 47 8.60 -1.33 -0.50
N ARG A 48 9.73 -1.62 -1.13
CA ARG A 48 11.05 -1.54 -0.49
C ARG A 48 11.35 -0.11 -0.06
N LYS A 49 11.20 0.87 -0.96
CA LYS A 49 11.44 2.28 -0.68
C LYS A 49 10.64 2.77 0.53
N VAL A 50 9.33 2.50 0.56
CA VAL A 50 8.47 2.87 1.70
C VAL A 50 8.91 2.19 2.99
N THR A 51 9.23 0.89 2.94
CA THR A 51 9.70 0.13 4.12
C THR A 51 11.00 0.71 4.69
N GLU A 52 11.95 1.04 3.80
CA GLU A 52 13.24 1.63 4.17
C GLU A 52 13.09 3.03 4.77
N THR A 53 12.24 3.88 4.18
CA THR A 53 11.96 5.23 4.68
C THR A 53 11.29 5.17 6.06
N VAL A 54 10.23 4.37 6.22
CA VAL A 54 9.53 4.21 7.50
C VAL A 54 10.48 3.64 8.57
N GLY A 55 11.24 2.60 8.24
CA GLY A 55 12.19 2.00 9.17
C GLY A 55 13.34 2.96 9.55
N SER A 56 13.74 3.86 8.65
CA SER A 56 14.79 4.86 8.95
C SER A 56 14.27 5.96 9.86
N ALA A 57 13.05 6.45 9.62
CA ALA A 57 12.40 7.43 10.50
C ALA A 57 12.27 6.88 11.93
N GLN A 58 11.84 5.62 12.08
CA GLN A 58 11.75 4.95 13.39
C GLN A 58 13.08 4.81 14.12
N ARG A 59 14.20 4.60 13.39
CA ARG A 59 15.54 4.52 14.01
C ARG A 59 16.09 5.90 14.38
N ALA A 60 15.72 6.93 13.62
CA ALA A 60 16.13 8.31 13.90
C ALA A 60 15.44 8.89 15.14
N SER A 61 14.27 8.34 15.50
CA SER A 61 13.50 8.66 16.70
C SER A 61 14.17 8.33 18.04
N ASP A 62 15.29 7.59 18.04
CA ASP A 62 15.87 7.09 19.29
C ASP A 62 17.41 7.26 19.37
N PRO A 63 17.88 8.42 19.87
CA PRO A 63 19.24 8.53 20.39
C PRO A 63 19.32 8.55 21.94
N ASP A 64 18.29 9.05 22.65
CA ASP A 64 18.35 9.33 24.11
C ASP A 64 16.99 9.22 24.86
N GLY A 65 15.99 8.53 24.30
CA GLY A 65 14.75 8.19 25.03
C GLY A 65 13.80 9.35 25.39
N GLN A 66 13.78 10.44 24.60
CA GLN A 66 12.75 11.47 24.68
C GLN A 66 11.98 11.53 23.36
N ASP A 67 10.76 10.97 23.34
CA ASP A 67 9.60 11.28 22.48
C ASP A 67 9.84 11.97 21.11
N ALA A 68 10.88 11.60 20.37
CA ALA A 68 11.14 12.13 19.04
C ALA A 68 10.36 11.28 18.05
N GLU A 69 9.10 11.64 17.80
CA GLU A 69 8.32 11.03 16.72
C GLU A 69 9.11 11.15 15.41
N GLY A 70 9.40 10.01 14.78
CA GLY A 70 10.20 9.98 13.56
C GLY A 70 9.47 10.69 12.42
N GLU A 71 10.11 11.70 11.85
CA GLU A 71 9.53 12.45 10.73
C GLU A 71 9.73 11.71 9.41
N ILE A 72 8.70 11.73 8.56
CA ILE A 72 8.76 11.22 7.19
C ILE A 72 8.45 12.39 6.26
N PHE A 73 9.41 12.69 5.38
CA PHE A 73 9.22 13.64 4.29
C PHE A 73 9.01 12.87 2.98
N ILE A 74 7.95 13.20 2.25
CA ILE A 74 7.65 12.63 0.94
C ILE A 74 7.75 13.77 -0.07
N GLY A 75 8.88 13.83 -0.78
CA GLY A 75 9.09 14.77 -1.87
C GLY A 75 8.42 14.33 -3.17
N PRO A 76 8.28 15.22 -4.17
CA PRO A 76 7.73 14.89 -5.48
C PRO A 76 8.43 13.71 -6.16
N GLU A 77 9.73 13.55 -5.94
CA GLU A 77 10.56 12.46 -6.46
C GLU A 77 10.22 11.08 -5.87
N ASP A 78 9.66 11.05 -4.66
CA ASP A 78 9.27 9.82 -3.96
C ASP A 78 7.74 9.58 -4.06
N GLY A 79 6.99 10.58 -4.51
CA GLY A 79 5.53 10.55 -4.60
C GLY A 79 4.99 9.34 -5.37
N PRO A 80 5.49 9.00 -6.58
CA PRO A 80 5.02 7.86 -7.35
C PRO A 80 5.20 6.52 -6.62
N GLU A 81 6.33 6.33 -5.92
CA GLU A 81 6.62 5.13 -5.14
C GLU A 81 5.65 4.99 -3.97
N TRP A 82 5.43 6.06 -3.23
CA TRP A 82 4.48 6.08 -2.11
C TRP A 82 3.05 5.84 -2.58
N TYR A 83 2.61 6.53 -3.63
CA TYR A 83 1.28 6.36 -4.19
C TYR A 83 1.06 4.92 -4.67
N GLY A 84 2.04 4.35 -5.37
CA GLY A 84 2.00 2.97 -5.83
C GLY A 84 1.93 1.95 -4.69
N ALA A 85 2.78 2.09 -3.67
CA ALA A 85 2.80 1.21 -2.51
C ALA A 85 1.47 1.23 -1.74
N LEU A 86 0.91 2.42 -1.51
CA LEU A 86 -0.41 2.59 -0.87
C LEU A 86 -1.52 1.94 -1.70
N ASN A 87 -1.47 2.10 -3.02
CA ASN A 87 -2.45 1.48 -3.92
C ASN A 87 -2.38 -0.05 -3.87
N GLN A 88 -1.16 -0.61 -3.87
CA GLN A 88 -0.94 -2.05 -3.76
C GLN A 88 -1.54 -2.61 -2.46
N ALA A 89 -1.27 -1.94 -1.33
CA ALA A 89 -1.82 -2.32 -0.02
C ALA A 89 -3.35 -2.25 0.00
N ARG A 90 -3.93 -1.15 -0.49
CA ARG A 90 -5.38 -0.95 -0.56
C ARG A 90 -6.07 -2.02 -1.41
N LEU A 91 -5.53 -2.32 -2.60
CA LEU A 91 -6.07 -3.35 -3.51
C LEU A 91 -5.97 -4.77 -2.93
N ALA A 92 -4.93 -5.05 -2.15
CA ALA A 92 -4.75 -6.33 -1.47
C ALA A 92 -5.77 -6.51 -0.35
N LEU A 93 -5.95 -5.50 0.51
CA LEU A 93 -6.95 -5.50 1.57
C LEU A 93 -8.38 -5.59 1.02
N GLU A 94 -8.67 -4.84 -0.04
CA GLU A 94 -9.95 -4.90 -0.75
C GLU A 94 -10.23 -6.31 -1.28
N ARG A 95 -9.26 -6.95 -1.95
CA ARG A 95 -9.43 -8.33 -2.45
C ARG A 95 -9.70 -9.31 -1.32
N ARG A 96 -9.02 -9.17 -0.19
CA ARG A 96 -9.10 -10.08 0.96
C ARG A 96 -10.40 -9.93 1.73
N TYR A 97 -10.80 -8.71 2.05
CA TYR A 97 -11.90 -8.43 2.96
C TYR A 97 -13.20 -8.00 2.26
N LYS A 98 -13.14 -7.72 0.95
CA LYS A 98 -14.26 -7.32 0.09
C LYS A 98 -15.02 -6.16 0.73
N PHE A 99 -14.39 -5.00 0.81
CA PHE A 99 -15.07 -3.84 1.34
C PHE A 99 -16.15 -3.39 0.31
N GLY A 100 -17.17 -2.69 0.80
CA GLY A 100 -18.18 -2.11 -0.07
C GLY A 100 -17.65 -0.84 -0.73
N PRO A 101 -18.26 -0.36 -1.84
CA PRO A 101 -17.90 0.92 -2.45
C PRO A 101 -18.05 2.10 -1.48
N THR A 102 -19.01 1.99 -0.56
CA THR A 102 -19.19 2.83 0.61
C THR A 102 -19.65 1.91 1.74
N GLN A 103 -19.11 2.09 2.94
CA GLN A 103 -19.56 1.37 4.13
C GLN A 103 -20.06 2.36 5.14
N GLU A 104 -21.29 2.15 5.59
CA GLU A 104 -21.87 2.92 6.68
C GLU A 104 -21.15 2.58 8.00
N VAL A 105 -21.05 3.54 8.92
CA VAL A 105 -20.37 3.33 10.22
C VAL A 105 -20.97 2.12 10.97
N THR A 106 -22.29 1.98 10.91
CA THR A 106 -23.03 0.88 11.54
C THR A 106 -22.73 -0.51 10.94
N GLU A 107 -22.19 -0.58 9.72
CA GLU A 107 -21.74 -1.83 9.08
C GLU A 107 -20.32 -2.18 9.53
N VAL A 108 -19.44 -1.17 9.63
CA VAL A 108 -18.06 -1.31 10.11
C VAL A 108 -18.01 -1.79 11.56
N GLU A 109 -18.95 -1.35 12.40
CA GLU A 109 -19.10 -1.82 13.78
C GLU A 109 -19.42 -3.31 13.87
N LYS A 110 -20.06 -3.91 12.85
CA LYS A 110 -20.38 -5.34 12.83
C LYS A 110 -19.19 -6.20 12.40
N PHE A 111 -18.08 -5.61 11.98
CA PHE A 111 -16.89 -6.36 11.58
C PHE A 111 -16.19 -7.02 12.76
N SER A 112 -15.53 -8.15 12.47
CA SER A 112 -14.51 -8.67 13.36
C SER A 112 -13.40 -7.62 13.54
N ALA A 113 -12.70 -7.66 14.67
CA ALA A 113 -11.63 -6.71 14.98
C ALA A 113 -10.56 -6.65 13.86
N VAL A 114 -10.22 -7.82 13.29
CA VAL A 114 -9.25 -7.93 12.18
C VAL A 114 -9.76 -7.22 10.93
N LYS A 115 -11.00 -7.49 10.51
CA LYS A 115 -11.59 -6.86 9.32
C LYS A 115 -11.77 -5.34 9.52
N ARG A 116 -12.16 -4.92 10.72
CA ARG A 116 -12.29 -3.49 11.07
C ARG A 116 -10.94 -2.77 11.01
N SER A 117 -9.89 -3.37 11.57
CA SER A 117 -8.54 -2.82 11.52
C SER A 117 -8.04 -2.68 10.07
N ALA A 118 -8.25 -3.72 9.25
CA ALA A 118 -7.92 -3.67 7.82
C ALA A 118 -8.72 -2.59 7.06
N PHE A 119 -10.01 -2.42 7.37
CA PHE A 119 -10.83 -1.35 6.78
C PHE A 119 -10.27 0.03 7.12
N ILE A 120 -9.96 0.29 8.39
CA ILE A 120 -9.39 1.58 8.84
C ILE A 120 -8.07 1.87 8.12
N ARG A 121 -7.17 0.88 7.99
CA ARG A 121 -5.92 1.04 7.24
C ARG A 121 -6.17 1.34 5.76
N SER A 122 -7.12 0.65 5.13
CA SER A 122 -7.52 0.91 3.75
C SER A 122 -8.01 2.35 3.53
N GLN A 123 -8.82 2.87 4.47
CA GLN A 123 -9.26 4.27 4.44
C GLN A 123 -8.11 5.24 4.64
N PHE A 124 -7.20 4.96 5.57
CA PHE A 124 -5.99 5.76 5.78
C PHE A 124 -5.12 5.82 4.51
N TYR A 125 -4.90 4.67 3.85
CA TYR A 125 -4.14 4.63 2.59
C TYR A 125 -4.81 5.46 1.51
N CYS A 126 -6.14 5.37 1.37
CA CYS A 126 -6.92 6.17 0.44
C CYS A 126 -6.74 7.68 0.70
N ALA A 127 -6.89 8.11 1.95
CA ALA A 127 -6.73 9.52 2.34
C ALA A 127 -5.31 10.04 2.05
N LEU A 128 -4.28 9.26 2.36
CA LEU A 128 -2.90 9.64 2.07
C LEU A 128 -2.63 9.70 0.56
N GLN A 129 -3.20 8.78 -0.23
CA GLN A 129 -3.13 8.84 -1.68
C GLN A 129 -3.76 10.12 -2.25
N SER A 130 -4.91 10.55 -1.73
CA SER A 130 -5.53 11.83 -2.12
C SER A 130 -4.61 13.02 -1.84
N VAL A 131 -3.99 13.07 -0.65
CA VAL A 131 -3.03 14.13 -0.29
C VAL A 131 -1.82 14.13 -1.22
N LEU A 132 -1.27 12.95 -1.56
CA LEU A 132 -0.14 12.84 -2.49
C LEU A 132 -0.49 13.34 -3.89
N LEU A 133 -1.68 13.02 -4.38
CA LEU A 133 -2.14 13.52 -5.68
C LEU A 133 -2.28 15.05 -5.66
N GLU A 134 -2.98 15.59 -4.67
CA GLU A 134 -3.32 17.02 -4.63
C GLU A 134 -2.13 17.95 -4.32
N HIS A 135 -1.08 17.43 -3.66
CA HIS A 135 -0.03 18.29 -3.08
C HIS A 135 1.41 17.87 -3.35
N VAL A 136 1.65 16.69 -3.92
CA VAL A 136 3.00 16.17 -4.18
C VAL A 136 3.21 15.83 -5.65
N LEU A 137 2.18 15.32 -6.32
CA LEU A 137 2.25 14.83 -7.70
C LEU A 137 1.71 15.81 -8.75
N ASP A 138 0.88 16.77 -8.35
CA ASP A 138 0.35 17.85 -9.20
C ASP A 138 1.29 19.06 -9.32
#